data_AF-A0A3M2ZN77-F1
#
_entry.id   AF-A0A3M2ZN77-F1
#
_cell.length_a   1.000
_cell.length_b   1.000
_cell.length_c   1.000
_cell.angle_alpha   90.00
_cell.angle_beta   90.00
_cell.angle_gamma   90.00
#
_symmetry.space_group_name_H-M   'P 1'
#
loop_
_entity.id
_entity.type
_entity.pdbx_description
1 polymer ?
#
loop_
_entity_poly.entity_id
_entity_poly.type
_entity_poly.pdbx_seq_one_letter_code
_entity_poly.pdbx_strand_id
1 'polypeptide(L)' 'QSACLAHDIGNPPFGHSGEDAIRNWFNLAAGRGWLDAMSETERNDFLNFEGNAQGFRVLTQLEYHQFDGGTRLTYAT' A
#
# COMPACT_ATOMS: atom_id res chain seq x y z
N GLN A 1 -14.11 15.43 -6.04
CA GLN A 1 -13.88 14.78 -7.36
C GLN A 1 -12.47 14.22 -7.45
N SER A 2 -11.42 14.98 -7.09
CA SER A 2 -10.03 14.52 -7.11
C SER A 2 -9.76 13.29 -6.23
N ALA A 3 -10.30 13.23 -5.01
CA ALA A 3 -10.22 12.03 -4.15
C ALA A 3 -10.83 10.78 -4.81
N CYS A 4 -11.98 10.92 -5.48
CA CYS A 4 -12.63 9.83 -6.20
C CYS A 4 -11.83 9.37 -7.43
N LEU A 5 -11.04 10.23 -8.07
CA LEU A 5 -10.16 9.82 -9.17
C LEU A 5 -8.94 9.05 -8.66
N ALA A 6 -8.50 9.34 -7.44
CA ALA A 6 -7.32 8.71 -6.85
C ALA A 6 -7.60 7.41 -6.07
N HIS A 7 -8.87 7.10 -5.76
CA HIS A 7 -9.20 6.02 -4.81
C HIS A 7 -8.64 4.64 -5.18
N ASP A 8 -8.64 4.28 -6.46
CA ASP A 8 -8.16 2.96 -6.92
C ASP A 8 -6.70 2.96 -7.40
N ILE A 9 -5.98 4.08 -7.26
CA ILE A 9 -4.61 4.20 -7.79
C ILE A 9 -3.61 3.26 -7.08
N GLY A 10 -3.95 2.83 -5.86
CA GLY A 10 -3.13 1.92 -5.07
C GLY A 10 -3.44 0.44 -5.25
N ASN A 11 -4.53 0.10 -5.93
CA ASN A 11 -4.95 -1.29 -6.07
C ASN A 11 -3.95 -2.05 -6.96
N PRO A 12 -3.57 -3.29 -6.59
CA PRO A 12 -2.67 -4.10 -7.39
C PRO A 12 -3.35 -4.58 -8.69
N PRO A 13 -2.58 -5.17 -9.63
CA PRO A 13 -3.16 -5.93 -10.73
C PRO A 13 -4.21 -6.92 -10.20
N PHE A 14 -5.30 -7.10 -10.95
CA PHE A 14 -6.46 -7.92 -10.58
C PHE A 14 -7.33 -7.37 -9.43
N GLY A 15 -7.16 -6.10 -9.03
CA GLY A 15 -8.03 -5.43 -8.05
C GLY A 15 -8.04 -6.15 -6.70
N HIS A 16 -9.22 -6.31 -6.10
CA HIS A 16 -9.38 -6.99 -4.80
C HIS A 16 -8.79 -8.41 -4.79
N SER A 17 -8.90 -9.16 -5.89
CA SER A 17 -8.29 -10.49 -5.99
C SER A 17 -6.76 -10.42 -5.89
N GLY A 18 -6.16 -9.34 -6.39
CA GLY A 18 -4.73 -9.07 -6.24
C GLY A 18 -4.35 -8.72 -4.81
N GLU A 19 -5.19 -7.95 -4.11
CA GLU A 19 -4.97 -7.63 -2.69
C GLU A 19 -5.00 -8.88 -1.83
N ASP A 20 -6.01 -9.73 -2.02
CA ASP A 20 -6.14 -11.00 -1.32
C ASP A 20 -4.94 -11.91 -1.62
N ALA A 21 -4.49 -11.95 -2.88
CA ALA A 21 -3.30 -12.71 -3.25
C ALA A 21 -2.02 -12.22 -2.54
N ILE A 22 -1.79 -10.90 -2.49
CA ILE A 22 -0.64 -10.31 -1.80
C ILE A 22 -0.70 -10.59 -0.30
N ARG A 23 -1.87 -10.37 0.32
CA ARG A 23 -2.10 -10.62 1.75
C ARG A 23 -1.81 -12.08 2.11
N ASN A 24 -2.36 -13.02 1.34
CA ASN A 24 -2.14 -14.44 1.54
C ASN A 24 -0.66 -14.81 1.37
N TRP A 25 0.02 -14.24 0.37
CA TRP A 25 1.45 -14.48 0.15
C TRP A 25 2.29 -14.04 1.36
N PHE A 26 2.04 -12.84 1.91
CA PHE A 26 2.77 -12.36 3.10
C PHE A 26 2.50 -13.20 4.35
N ASN A 27 1.28 -13.71 4.53
CA ASN A 27 0.98 -14.64 5.62
C ASN A 27 1.79 -15.95 5.50
N LEU A 28 1.92 -16.50 4.28
CA LEU A 28 2.77 -17.67 4.04
C LEU A 28 4.25 -17.38 4.26
N ALA A 29 4.73 -16.21 3.85
CA ALA A 29 6.11 -15.78 4.05
C ALA A 29 6.44 -15.57 5.54
N ALA A 30 5.51 -15.00 6.31
CA ALA A 30 5.63 -14.83 7.74
C ALA A 30 5.75 -16.18 8.47
N GLY A 31 4.94 -17.17 8.08
CA GLY A 31 5.04 -18.54 8.62
C GLY A 31 6.37 -19.25 8.30
N ARG A 32 7.16 -18.71 7.36
CA ARG A 32 8.52 -19.17 7.02
C ARG A 32 9.63 -18.36 7.70
N GLY A 33 9.28 -17.40 8.56
CA GLY A 33 10.23 -16.52 9.25
C GLY A 33 10.82 -15.40 8.38
N TRP A 34 10.29 -15.17 7.17
CA TRP A 34 10.87 -14.18 6.24
C TRP A 34 10.66 -12.73 6.71
N LEU A 35 9.75 -12.53 7.66
CA LEU A 35 9.44 -11.22 8.24
C LEU A 35 9.99 -11.08 9.67
N ASP A 36 10.83 -12.00 10.15
CA ASP A 36 11.30 -12.02 11.55
C ASP A 36 12.22 -10.84 11.90
N ALA A 37 12.84 -10.24 10.89
CA ALA A 37 13.62 -9.02 11.06
C ALA A 37 12.77 -7.75 11.22
N MET A 38 11.47 -7.80 10.95
CA MET A 38 10.55 -6.68 11.10
C MET A 38 9.94 -6.65 12.49
N SER A 39 9.63 -5.45 12.98
CA SER A 39 8.76 -5.32 14.15
C SER A 39 7.37 -5.90 13.86
N GLU A 40 6.60 -6.18 14.91
CA GLU A 40 5.20 -6.62 14.75
C GLU A 40 4.37 -5.60 13.97
N THR A 41 4.54 -4.30 14.28
CA THR A 41 3.81 -3.21 13.62
C THR A 41 4.12 -3.13 12.12
N GLU A 42 5.39 -3.15 11.73
CA GLU A 42 5.78 -3.10 10.31
C GLU A 42 5.31 -4.34 9.55
N ARG A 43 5.36 -5.51 10.19
CA ARG A 43 4.86 -6.75 9.59
C ARG A 43 3.34 -6.69 9.35
N ASN A 44 2.58 -6.05 10.24
CA ASN A 44 1.13 -5.91 10.09
C ASN A 44 0.73 -5.11 8.84
N ASP A 45 1.55 -4.16 8.38
CA ASP A 45 1.30 -3.43 7.13
C ASP A 45 1.27 -4.39 5.92
N PHE A 46 2.13 -5.41 5.92
CA PHE A 46 2.18 -6.41 4.85
C PHE A 46 1.15 -7.53 5.03
N LEU A 47 0.97 -8.01 6.27
CA LEU A 47 -0.01 -9.06 6.59
C LEU A 47 -1.45 -8.63 6.35
N ASN A 48 -1.72 -7.32 6.37
CA ASN A 48 -3.02 -6.73 6.11
C ASN A 48 -2.96 -5.79 4.90
N PHE A 49 -2.16 -6.15 3.88
CA PHE A 49 -2.04 -5.35 2.66
C PHE A 49 -3.40 -4.90 2.11
N GLU A 50 -3.49 -3.63 1.76
CA GLU A 50 -4.73 -2.94 1.42
C GLU A 50 -4.42 -1.79 0.42
N GLY A 51 -5.24 -1.68 -0.62
CA GLY A 51 -5.00 -0.79 -1.74
C GLY A 51 -5.11 0.70 -1.40
N ASN A 52 -5.97 1.12 -0.46
CA ASN A 52 -6.02 2.51 -0.02
C ASN A 52 -4.73 2.93 0.70
N ALA A 53 -4.15 2.06 1.55
CA ALA A 53 -2.87 2.33 2.19
C ALA A 53 -1.75 2.50 1.14
N GLN A 54 -1.71 1.61 0.14
CA GLN A 54 -0.77 1.72 -0.98
C GLN A 54 -1.05 2.97 -1.83
N GLY A 55 -2.31 3.33 -2.03
CA GLY A 55 -2.74 4.52 -2.78
C GLY A 55 -2.28 5.80 -2.10
N PHE A 56 -2.39 5.87 -0.78
CA PHE A 56 -1.87 6.99 0.00
C PHE A 56 -0.34 7.14 -0.16
N ARG A 57 0.40 6.02 -0.16
CA ARG A 57 1.85 6.02 -0.43
C ARG A 57 2.15 6.48 -1.86
N VAL A 58 1.39 6.04 -2.87
CA VAL A 58 1.55 6.48 -4.26
C VAL A 58 1.43 8.00 -4.35
N LEU A 59 0.37 8.57 -3.78
CA LEU A 59 0.06 10.00 -3.85
C LEU A 59 1.06 10.88 -3.11
N THR A 60 1.58 10.42 -1.98
CA THR A 60 2.39 11.25 -1.08
C THR A 60 3.89 11.01 -1.19
N GLN A 61 4.31 9.91 -1.82
CA GLN A 61 5.71 9.49 -1.85
C GLN A 61 6.22 9.05 -3.22
N LEU A 62 5.42 8.40 -4.07
CA LEU A 62 5.98 7.76 -5.28
C LEU A 62 5.87 8.62 -6.54
N GLU A 63 4.75 9.29 -6.72
CA GLU A 63 4.49 10.07 -7.94
C GLU A 63 5.15 11.46 -7.90
N TYR A 64 5.60 11.94 -9.06
CA TYR A 64 6.21 13.27 -9.27
C TYR A 64 7.44 13.60 -8.39
N HIS A 65 7.23 14.10 -7.18
CA HIS A 65 8.30 14.47 -6.25
C HIS A 65 8.61 13.29 -5.34
N GLN A 66 9.31 12.31 -5.91
CA GLN A 66 9.57 11.03 -5.26
C GLN A 66 10.27 11.23 -3.90
N PHE A 67 9.63 10.73 -2.85
CA PHE A 67 10.02 10.86 -1.44
C PHE A 67 10.16 12.31 -0.93
N ASP A 68 9.60 13.29 -1.65
CA ASP A 68 9.57 14.72 -1.31
C ASP A 68 8.17 15.33 -1.55
N GLY A 69 7.16 14.72 -0.93
CA GLY A 69 5.76 15.18 -0.96
C GLY A 69 4.92 14.62 -2.12
N GLY A 70 5.50 13.80 -2.99
CA GLY A 70 4.77 13.06 -4.02
C GLY A 70 4.05 13.98 -5.00
N THR A 71 2.78 13.72 -5.25
CA THR A 71 1.90 14.53 -6.10
C THR A 71 1.62 15.92 -5.52
N ARG A 72 1.87 16.13 -4.22
CA ARG A 72 1.63 17.42 -3.51
C ARG A 72 0.20 17.95 -3.71
N LEU A 73 -0.78 17.05 -3.55
CA LEU A 73 -2.18 17.43 -3.49
C LEU A 73 -2.43 18.39 -2.32
N THR A 74 -3.52 19.16 -2.40
CA THR A 74 -3.90 20.02 -1.27
C THR A 74 -4.27 19.16 -0.07
N TYR A 75 -4.02 19.65 1.16
CA TYR A 75 -4.41 18.94 2.39
C TYR A 75 -5.92 18.63 2.49
N ALA A 76 -6.76 19.37 1.75
CA ALA A 76 -8.21 19.16 1.72
C ALA A 76 -8.66 18.12 0.69
N THR A 77 -7.77 17.69 -0.21
CA THR A 77 -8.04 16.63 -1.20
C THR A 77 -7.91 15.26 -0.55
#